data_AF-A0A357MDG1-F1
#
_entry.id   AF-A0A357MDG1-F1
#
_cell.length_a   1.000
_cell.length_b   1.000
_cell.length_c   1.000
_cell.angle_alpha   90.00
_cell.angle_beta   90.00
_cell.angle_gamma   90.00
#
_symmetry.space_group_name_H-M   'P 1'
#
loop_
_entity.id
_entity.type
_entity.pdbx_description
1 polymer ?
#
loop_
_entity_poly.entity_id
_entity_poly.type
_entity_poly.pdbx_seq_one_letter_code
_entity_poly.pdbx_strand_id
1 'polypeptide(L)'
;MITTVRRRLSMSFLSVSLIVPMFMGLTGQKVSAAVTSIKLDPNHMQKPWEGWGTSLAWFGNVTGGWNEKVKDALADALYSPEGLDFNIARYNIGGGENPAYNTMRQGGEVPGFSPSPGVFDWT
;
A
#
# COMPACT_ATOMS: atom_id res chain seq x y z
N MET A 1 -85.29 -39.80 -39.52
CA MET A 1 -84.77 -40.48 -38.32
C MET A 1 -83.26 -40.54 -38.43
N ILE A 2 -82.53 -39.97 -37.47
CA ILE A 2 -81.20 -40.36 -36.93
C ILE A 2 -80.94 -39.36 -35.80
N THR A 3 -81.05 -39.83 -34.56
CA THR A 3 -80.48 -39.22 -33.35
C THR A 3 -78.95 -39.38 -33.42
N THR A 4 -78.10 -38.53 -32.81
CA THR A 4 -77.61 -38.76 -31.43
C THR A 4 -76.42 -37.81 -31.11
N VAL A 5 -76.52 -37.16 -29.94
CA VAL A 5 -75.48 -36.75 -28.93
C VAL A 5 -74.45 -35.65 -29.23
N ARG A 6 -74.57 -34.57 -28.44
CA ARG A 6 -73.52 -33.61 -28.09
C ARG A 6 -72.55 -34.21 -27.08
N ARG A 7 -71.26 -34.28 -27.39
CA ARG A 7 -70.17 -34.47 -26.41
C ARG A 7 -69.64 -33.10 -25.98
N ARG A 8 -69.75 -32.78 -24.69
CA ARG A 8 -69.00 -31.66 -24.10
C ARG A 8 -67.61 -32.17 -23.74
N LEU A 9 -66.57 -31.62 -24.36
CA LEU A 9 -65.20 -31.77 -23.89
C LEU A 9 -64.88 -30.55 -23.00
N SER A 10 -64.76 -30.78 -21.70
CA SER A 10 -64.02 -29.88 -20.81
C SER A 10 -62.61 -30.44 -20.70
N MET A 11 -61.59 -29.64 -21.00
CA MET A 11 -60.20 -29.98 -20.68
C MET A 11 -59.47 -28.79 -20.07
N SER A 12 -59.45 -28.83 -18.73
CA SER A 12 -58.39 -28.49 -17.79
C SER A 12 -57.30 -27.47 -18.17
N PHE A 13 -57.43 -26.27 -17.61
CA PHE A 13 -56.34 -25.29 -17.43
C PHE A 13 -55.50 -25.63 -16.20
N LEU A 14 -54.69 -26.70 -16.23
CA LEU A 14 -53.87 -27.07 -15.08
C LEU A 14 -52.45 -27.47 -15.49
N SER A 15 -51.70 -26.54 -16.11
CA SER A 15 -50.28 -26.79 -16.40
C SER A 15 -49.37 -25.55 -16.44
N VAL A 16 -49.82 -24.36 -16.05
CA VAL A 16 -48.98 -23.13 -16.13
C VAL A 16 -48.48 -22.63 -14.75
N SER A 17 -48.95 -23.19 -13.63
CA SER A 17 -48.86 -22.48 -12.34
C SER A 17 -47.59 -22.67 -11.50
N LEU A 18 -46.55 -23.42 -11.94
CA LEU A 18 -45.43 -23.75 -11.04
C LEU A 18 -44.04 -23.24 -11.44
N ILE A 19 -43.86 -22.57 -12.58
CA ILE A 19 -42.53 -22.08 -13.00
C ILE A 19 -42.31 -20.59 -12.65
N VAL A 20 -43.37 -19.84 -12.36
CA VAL A 20 -43.27 -18.39 -12.11
C VAL A 20 -42.61 -18.00 -10.76
N PRO A 21 -42.75 -18.73 -9.64
CA PRO A 21 -42.25 -18.18 -8.37
C PRO A 21 -40.72 -18.33 -8.20
N MET A 22 -40.02 -19.10 -9.04
CA MET A 22 -38.58 -19.33 -8.86
C MET A 22 -37.69 -18.11 -9.17
N PHE A 23 -38.19 -17.14 -9.93
CA PHE A 23 -37.42 -15.95 -10.33
C PHE A 23 -37.76 -14.68 -9.53
N MET A 24 -38.78 -14.67 -8.67
CA MET A 24 -39.16 -13.48 -7.90
C MET A 24 -38.27 -13.21 -6.66
N GLY A 25 -37.44 -14.17 -6.24
CA GLY A 25 -36.61 -14.06 -5.03
C GLY A 25 -35.19 -13.53 -5.21
N LEU A 26 -34.71 -13.34 -6.45
CA LEU A 26 -33.36 -12.84 -6.75
C LEU A 26 -33.35 -11.32 -6.96
N THR A 27 -34.01 -10.57 -6.08
CA THR A 27 -33.68 -9.14 -5.94
C THR A 27 -32.35 -9.07 -5.20
N GLY A 28 -31.26 -8.78 -5.90
CA GLY A 28 -29.97 -8.53 -5.26
C GLY A 28 -30.14 -7.45 -4.19
N GLN A 29 -30.01 -7.81 -2.92
CA GLN A 29 -29.97 -6.84 -1.84
C GLN A 29 -28.77 -5.93 -2.11
N LYS A 30 -29.04 -4.65 -2.40
CA LYS A 30 -27.98 -3.64 -2.36
C LYS A 30 -27.49 -3.58 -0.92
N VAL A 31 -26.30 -4.11 -0.68
CA VAL A 31 -25.59 -3.92 0.58
C VAL A 31 -25.29 -2.43 0.67
N SER A 32 -26.05 -1.72 1.51
CA SER A 32 -25.71 -0.34 1.85
C SER A 32 -24.54 -0.41 2.81
N ALA A 33 -23.34 -0.05 2.33
CA ALA A 33 -22.24 0.22 3.23
C ALA A 33 -22.69 1.29 4.24
N ALA A 34 -22.47 1.06 5.53
CA ALA A 34 -22.73 2.08 6.53
C ALA A 34 -21.83 3.29 6.22
N VAL A 35 -22.44 4.46 6.05
CA VAL A 35 -21.69 5.71 5.87
C VAL A 35 -21.22 6.18 7.25
N THR A 36 -19.93 5.99 7.54
CA THR A 36 -19.30 6.56 8.73
C THR A 36 -18.94 8.02 8.46
N SER A 37 -19.44 8.94 9.27
CA SER A 37 -19.04 10.35 9.24
C SER A 37 -17.90 10.58 10.24
N ILE A 38 -16.80 11.18 9.78
CA ILE A 38 -15.66 11.59 10.61
C ILE A 38 -15.75 13.10 10.80
N LYS A 39 -15.79 13.56 12.06
CA LYS A 39 -15.72 14.98 12.42
C LYS A 39 -14.37 15.29 13.04
N LEU A 40 -13.67 16.27 12.49
CA LEU A 40 -12.41 16.77 13.04
C LEU A 40 -12.71 17.92 14.01
N ASP A 41 -12.12 17.91 15.20
CA ASP A 41 -12.23 18.99 16.18
C ASP A 41 -10.86 19.68 16.36
N PRO A 42 -10.69 20.91 15.86
CA PRO A 42 -9.43 21.65 15.97
C PRO A 42 -9.10 22.13 17.39
N ASN A 43 -10.01 21.99 18.37
CA ASN A 43 -9.71 22.31 19.77
C ASN A 43 -9.00 21.15 20.49
N HIS A 44 -8.93 19.97 19.87
CA HIS A 44 -8.31 18.76 20.43
C HIS A 44 -7.06 18.33 19.64
N MET A 45 -6.18 19.30 19.34
CA MET A 45 -4.92 19.03 18.64
C MET A 45 -3.96 18.20 19.48
N GLN A 46 -3.29 17.24 18.83
CA GLN A 46 -2.18 16.51 19.43
C GLN A 46 -0.89 17.33 19.35
N LYS A 47 0.21 16.77 19.87
CA LYS A 47 1.54 17.38 19.74
C LYS A 47 1.88 17.68 18.28
N PRO A 48 2.68 18.73 18.01
CA PRO A 48 3.17 19.00 16.67
C PRO A 48 3.81 17.76 16.05
N TRP A 49 3.45 17.48 14.81
CA TRP A 49 4.08 16.43 14.02
C TRP A 49 5.42 16.94 13.51
N GLU A 50 6.51 16.30 13.91
CA GLU A 50 7.86 16.70 13.51
C GLU A 50 8.19 16.24 12.09
N GLY A 51 7.68 15.08 11.68
CA GLY A 51 7.98 14.58 10.35
C GLY A 51 8.01 13.08 10.19
N TRP A 52 8.51 12.69 9.02
CA TRP A 52 8.67 11.31 8.59
C TRP A 52 9.84 11.21 7.61
N GLY A 53 10.35 9.99 7.47
CA GLY A 53 11.50 9.77 6.62
C GLY A 53 12.08 8.38 6.73
N THR A 54 13.35 8.28 6.37
CA THR A 54 14.05 7.00 6.27
C THR A 54 15.43 7.03 6.92
N SER A 55 15.90 5.85 7.30
CA SER A 55 17.29 5.64 7.70
C SER A 55 18.14 5.41 6.46
N LEU A 56 19.20 6.20 6.30
CA LEU A 56 20.16 6.08 5.19
C LEU A 56 21.18 4.94 5.41
N ALA A 57 20.93 4.07 6.40
CA ALA A 57 21.82 2.97 6.74
C ALA A 57 22.11 2.09 5.51
N TRP A 58 23.40 1.96 5.22
CA TRP A 58 23.97 1.14 4.15
C TRP A 58 23.63 1.58 2.73
N PHE A 59 22.35 1.74 2.38
CA PHE A 59 21.98 2.13 1.02
C PHE A 59 22.50 3.53 0.68
N GLY A 60 22.44 4.49 1.62
CA GLY A 60 22.92 5.84 1.38
C GLY A 60 24.41 5.90 1.04
N ASN A 61 25.21 5.02 1.67
CA ASN A 61 26.63 4.85 1.36
C ASN A 61 26.85 4.35 -0.08
N VAL A 62 26.03 3.39 -0.53
CA VAL A 62 26.13 2.84 -1.89
C VAL A 62 25.63 3.85 -2.93
N THR A 63 24.44 4.42 -2.72
CA THR A 63 23.77 5.29 -3.69
C THR A 63 24.44 6.65 -3.81
N GLY A 64 25.15 7.11 -2.77
CA GLY A 64 25.94 8.33 -2.83
C GLY A 64 27.06 8.29 -3.88
N GLY A 65 27.57 7.09 -4.20
CA GLY A 65 28.58 6.87 -5.24
C GLY A 65 28.00 6.64 -6.65
N TRP A 66 26.68 6.70 -6.83
CA TRP A 66 26.08 6.58 -8.16
C TRP A 66 26.38 7.80 -9.04
N ASN A 67 26.16 7.65 -10.35
CA ASN A 67 26.22 8.80 -11.25
C ASN A 67 25.21 9.88 -10.81
N GLU A 68 25.58 11.14 -11.05
CA GLU A 68 24.83 12.31 -10.58
C GLU A 68 23.34 12.24 -10.97
N LYS A 69 23.04 11.96 -12.25
CA LYS A 69 21.65 11.88 -12.73
C LYS A 69 20.78 10.88 -11.96
N VAL A 70 21.28 9.69 -11.65
CA VAL A 70 20.51 8.66 -10.95
C VAL A 70 20.43 8.95 -9.45
N LYS A 71 21.52 9.46 -8.87
CA LYS A 71 21.56 9.90 -7.47
C LYS A 71 20.56 11.04 -7.22
N ASP A 72 20.50 12.02 -8.10
CA ASP A 72 19.59 13.16 -8.00
C ASP A 72 18.14 12.72 -8.19
N ALA A 73 17.86 11.84 -9.15
CA ALA A 73 16.53 11.26 -9.30
C ALA A 73 16.06 10.49 -8.05
N LEU A 74 16.97 9.79 -7.35
CA LEU A 74 16.66 9.16 -6.06
C LEU A 74 16.43 10.21 -4.97
N ALA A 75 17.27 11.25 -4.89
CA ALA A 75 17.11 12.33 -3.93
C ALA A 75 15.77 13.06 -4.12
N ASP A 76 15.41 13.37 -5.36
CA ASP A 76 14.13 13.98 -5.70
C ASP A 76 12.96 13.07 -5.33
N ALA A 77 13.02 11.78 -5.67
CA ALA A 77 11.97 10.84 -5.32
C ALA A 77 11.74 10.73 -3.79
N LEU A 78 12.78 10.92 -2.98
CA LEU A 78 12.69 10.82 -1.52
C LEU A 78 12.36 12.16 -0.84
N TYR A 79 12.92 13.28 -1.32
CA TYR A 79 12.97 14.55 -0.58
C TYR A 79 12.39 15.74 -1.33
N SER A 80 12.01 15.61 -2.60
CA SER A 80 11.32 16.70 -3.31
C SER A 80 9.83 16.76 -2.93
N PRO A 81 9.19 17.93 -3.05
CA PRO A 81 7.73 18.08 -2.90
C PRO A 81 6.92 17.19 -3.85
N GLU A 82 7.48 16.85 -5.02
CA GLU A 82 6.86 15.96 -6.01
C GLU A 82 7.09 14.47 -5.70
N GLY A 83 7.99 14.15 -4.77
CA GLY A 83 8.33 12.80 -4.32
C GLY A 83 7.61 12.42 -3.04
N LEU A 84 8.32 11.67 -2.18
CA LEU A 84 7.84 11.34 -0.84
C LEU A 84 7.88 12.52 0.12
N ASP A 85 8.50 13.65 -0.22
CA ASP A 85 8.58 14.83 0.65
C ASP A 85 9.02 14.48 2.09
N PHE A 86 10.02 13.60 2.21
CA PHE A 86 10.61 13.29 3.50
C PHE A 86 11.25 14.55 4.07
N ASN A 87 10.98 14.83 5.33
CA ASN A 87 11.59 15.96 6.05
C ASN A 87 12.58 15.49 7.14
N ILE A 88 12.73 14.18 7.33
CA ILE A 88 13.68 13.57 8.26
C ILE A 88 14.59 12.59 7.50
N ALA A 89 15.89 12.68 7.75
CA ALA A 89 16.87 11.68 7.31
C ALA A 89 17.71 11.25 8.51
N ARG A 90 17.80 9.93 8.76
CA ARG A 90 18.70 9.39 9.78
C ARG A 90 19.98 8.89 9.13
N TYR A 91 21.05 9.67 9.25
CA TYR A 91 22.36 9.29 8.74
C TYR A 91 23.01 8.18 9.59
N ASN A 92 23.65 7.22 8.93
CA ASN A 92 24.39 6.14 9.57
C ASN A 92 25.87 6.50 9.63
N ILE A 93 26.33 6.94 10.80
CA ILE A 93 27.76 7.05 11.09
C ILE A 93 28.35 5.63 11.07
N GLY A 94 29.33 5.39 10.21
CA GLY A 94 29.98 4.09 10.06
C GLY A 94 30.97 3.81 11.18
N GLY A 95 31.14 2.53 11.48
CA GLY A 95 32.18 2.04 12.38
C GLY A 95 33.41 1.49 11.65
N GLY A 96 33.34 1.35 10.32
CA GLY A 96 34.26 0.54 9.54
C GLY A 96 34.12 -0.96 9.84
N GLU A 97 34.91 -1.77 9.14
CA GLU A 97 35.23 -3.14 9.52
C GLU A 97 36.66 -3.16 10.07
N ASN A 98 36.98 -4.17 10.89
CA ASN A 98 38.35 -4.44 11.26
C ASN A 98 39.18 -4.74 10.00
N PRO A 99 40.26 -4.00 9.73
CA PRO A 99 41.07 -4.16 8.52
C PRO A 99 41.66 -5.57 8.30
N ALA A 100 41.71 -6.41 9.34
CA ALA A 100 42.14 -7.79 9.25
C ALA A 100 41.08 -8.74 8.66
N TYR A 101 39.83 -8.28 8.48
CA TYR A 101 38.70 -9.07 8.00
C TYR A 101 38.03 -8.41 6.80
N ASN A 102 37.33 -9.23 6.01
CA ASN A 102 36.46 -8.78 4.93
C ASN A 102 35.16 -9.60 4.96
N THR A 103 34.44 -9.47 6.07
CA THR A 103 33.25 -10.28 6.39
C THR A 103 31.93 -9.58 6.05
N MET A 104 31.99 -8.28 5.78
CA MET A 104 30.80 -7.48 5.53
C MET A 104 30.27 -7.70 4.11
N ARG A 105 28.95 -7.75 3.97
CA ARG A 105 28.30 -7.75 2.65
C ARG A 105 28.60 -6.44 1.93
N GLN A 106 28.60 -6.47 0.60
CA GLN A 106 28.69 -5.26 -0.22
C GLN A 106 27.62 -4.23 0.20
N GLY A 107 28.05 -2.99 0.37
CA GLY A 107 27.23 -1.87 0.82
C GLY A 107 26.87 -1.86 2.31
N GLY A 108 27.15 -2.93 3.05
CA GLY A 108 26.97 -2.98 4.50
C GLY A 108 28.13 -2.32 5.26
N GLU A 109 29.33 -2.32 4.68
CA GLU A 109 30.51 -1.68 5.24
C GLU A 109 30.46 -0.17 4.98
N VAL A 110 30.12 0.59 6.02
CA VAL A 110 30.16 2.06 6.00
C VAL A 110 31.45 2.49 6.69
N PRO A 111 32.32 3.26 6.01
CA PRO A 111 33.58 3.73 6.59
C PRO A 111 33.38 4.48 7.90
N GLY A 112 34.30 4.27 8.84
CA GLY A 112 34.39 5.08 10.05
C GLY A 112 35.28 6.31 9.84
N PHE A 113 34.97 7.39 10.55
CA PHE A 113 35.75 8.64 10.49
C PHE A 113 36.89 8.70 11.52
N SER A 114 37.05 7.68 12.37
CA SER A 114 38.04 7.69 13.45
C SER A 114 39.00 6.51 13.31
N PRO A 115 40.08 6.64 12.52
CA PRO A 115 41.01 5.55 12.27
C PRO A 115 41.84 5.17 13.51
N SER A 116 42.00 6.08 14.46
CA SER A 116 42.66 5.83 15.75
C SER A 116 42.10 6.78 16.83
N PRO A 117 42.25 6.45 18.12
CA PRO A 117 41.69 7.26 19.21
C PRO A 117 42.11 8.73 19.14
N GLY A 118 41.13 9.62 18.99
CA GLY A 118 41.35 11.07 18.95
C GLY A 118 41.76 11.64 17.58
N VAL A 119 41.93 10.79 16.57
CA VAL A 119 42.17 11.22 15.18
C VAL A 119 40.86 11.07 14.39
N PHE A 120 40.51 12.10 13.62
CA PHE A 120 39.37 12.08 12.72
C PHE A 120 39.80 12.38 11.29
N ASP A 121 39.35 11.56 10.37
CA ASP A 121 39.44 11.76 8.92
C ASP A 121 38.04 12.02 8.39
N TRP A 122 37.85 13.17 7.73
CA TRP A 122 36.58 13.60 7.14
C TRP A 122 36.64 13.64 5.62
N THR A 123 37.75 13.19 5.04
CA THR A 123 37.97 13.18 3.59
C THR A 123 37.24 12.03 2.91
#